data_AF-A0A166N125-F1
#
_entry.id   AF-A0A166N125-F1
#
_cell.length_a   1.000
_cell.length_b   1.000
_cell.length_c   1.000
_cell.angle_alpha   90.00
_cell.angle_beta   90.00
_cell.angle_gamma   90.00
#
_symmetry.space_group_name_H-M   'P 1'
#
loop_
_entity.id
_entity.type
_entity.pdbx_description
1 polymer ?
#
loop_
_entity_poly.entity_id
_entity_poly.type
_entity_poly.pdbx_seq_one_letter_code
_entity_poly.pdbx_strand_id
1 'polypeptide(L)'
;MKRLLALCLLTTSSLAQVALPNPPIDPPNPSAGAVASSGSTPNTQWSTLLGESLYFYEAQRSGKLPSTNRVSWRNDSAVNDGSDVNLDLSGGYYDAGDYIKCTYPLSFAVMSICWGALDYGTGYDSANQTAYLDDMLRWSLDWLIKVHPENNTLYVQVADSDLDNAYWGGDLNIPDPRPSFPINDTHPGTDAAAQASAAFGACSALYASRAPPAPFDKRASLQNDTYAATLLGHAQSLYAFAANASGGQMTYQTSVPVAGLAYASSSYQDELVIAALWLASAENSTELYSEAEAMYKQYELGGFNGVFNWDSKTPGLAVLFSQLAQAGLGADQSKWQTEAENYFDNIINNGGPGHLTSGLLFSIRRRSVLTRF
;
A
#
# COMPACT_ATOMS: atom_id res chain seq x y z
N MET A 1 -21.98 65.27 1.44
CA MET A 1 -20.49 65.30 1.57
C MET A 1 -19.99 63.87 1.68
N LYS A 2 -19.33 63.35 0.64
CA LYS A 2 -18.69 62.02 0.65
C LYS A 2 -17.36 62.13 1.39
N ARG A 3 -17.13 61.36 2.45
CA ARG A 3 -15.80 61.14 3.03
C ARG A 3 -15.23 59.86 2.43
N LEU A 4 -14.31 59.99 1.47
CA LEU A 4 -13.43 58.90 1.08
C LEU A 4 -12.42 58.69 2.23
N LEU A 5 -12.49 57.55 2.91
CA LEU A 5 -11.36 57.05 3.69
C LEU A 5 -10.44 56.31 2.71
N ALA A 6 -9.29 56.90 2.41
CA ALA A 6 -8.22 56.20 1.71
C ALA A 6 -7.57 55.23 2.70
N LEU A 7 -7.85 53.93 2.54
CA LEU A 7 -7.19 52.87 3.28
C LEU A 7 -5.82 52.63 2.61
N CYS A 8 -4.75 53.21 3.14
CA CYS A 8 -3.39 52.87 2.73
C CYS A 8 -3.09 51.42 3.14
N LEU A 9 -3.13 50.51 2.17
CA LEU A 9 -2.58 49.16 2.29
C LEU A 9 -1.06 49.28 2.42
N LEU A 10 -0.57 49.28 3.67
CA LEU A 10 0.83 49.03 3.97
C LEU A 10 1.11 47.55 3.69
N THR A 11 1.67 47.25 2.52
CA THR A 11 2.22 45.92 2.24
C THR A 11 3.51 45.76 3.02
N THR A 12 3.41 45.33 4.28
CA THR A 12 4.59 44.94 5.06
C THR A 12 5.13 43.64 4.48
N SER A 13 6.25 43.72 3.77
CA SER A 13 7.01 42.54 3.37
C SER A 13 7.53 41.87 4.63
N SER A 14 7.11 40.64 4.91
CA SER A 14 7.67 39.85 6.00
C SER A 14 9.16 39.60 5.72
N LEU A 15 10.05 40.21 6.48
CA LEU A 15 11.49 39.94 6.42
C LEU A 15 11.85 38.96 7.54
N ALA A 16 12.74 38.00 7.23
CA ALA A 16 13.32 37.15 8.25
C ALA A 16 14.08 38.01 9.28
N GLN A 17 13.90 37.71 10.57
CA GLN A 17 14.55 38.45 11.66
C GLN A 17 16.08 38.21 11.69
N VAL A 18 16.55 37.12 11.08
CA VAL A 18 17.96 36.71 11.05
C VAL A 18 18.40 36.57 9.60
N ALA A 19 19.67 36.87 9.34
CA ALA A 19 20.27 36.67 8.01
C ALA A 19 20.19 35.20 7.61
N LEU A 20 19.87 34.96 6.34
CA LEU A 20 19.91 33.61 5.78
C LEU A 20 21.36 33.06 5.83
N PRO A 21 21.53 31.74 5.99
CA PRO A 21 22.83 31.10 5.86
C PRO A 21 23.51 31.49 4.54
N ASN A 22 24.84 31.65 4.56
CA ASN A 22 25.64 31.88 3.37
C ASN A 22 26.77 30.83 3.28
N PRO A 23 26.72 29.89 2.31
CA PRO A 23 25.72 29.79 1.25
C PRO A 23 24.34 29.39 1.78
N PRO A 24 23.25 29.75 1.07
CA PRO A 24 21.93 29.21 1.37
C PRO A 24 21.95 27.69 1.20
N ILE A 25 21.09 27.00 1.94
CA ILE A 25 20.84 25.59 1.70
C ILE A 25 19.97 25.50 0.45
N ASP A 26 20.55 25.02 -0.64
CA ASP A 26 19.82 24.63 -1.83
C ASP A 26 19.59 23.11 -1.83
N PRO A 27 18.41 22.62 -2.22
CA PRO A 27 18.19 21.19 -2.40
C PRO A 27 19.12 20.64 -3.50
N PRO A 28 19.45 19.34 -3.47
CA PRO A 28 20.20 18.70 -4.55
C PRO A 28 19.57 18.99 -5.91
N ASN A 29 20.40 19.21 -6.94
CA ASN A 29 19.92 19.46 -8.29
C ASN A 29 19.06 18.27 -8.78
N PRO A 30 17.81 18.47 -9.23
CA PRO A 30 16.94 17.38 -9.69
C PRO A 30 17.56 16.49 -10.77
N SER A 31 18.44 17.04 -11.60
CA SER A 31 19.16 16.29 -12.64
C SER A 31 20.10 15.21 -12.09
N ALA A 32 20.52 15.30 -10.81
CA ALA A 32 21.32 14.27 -10.17
C ALA A 32 20.55 12.93 -10.05
N GLY A 33 19.23 12.98 -9.89
CA GLY A 33 18.37 11.79 -9.93
C GLY A 33 18.19 11.24 -11.35
N ALA A 34 18.34 12.07 -12.38
CA ALA A 34 18.27 11.62 -13.76
C ALA A 34 19.55 10.91 -14.24
N VAL A 35 20.63 10.91 -13.45
CA VAL A 35 21.88 10.20 -13.78
C VAL A 35 21.68 8.69 -13.56
N ALA A 36 21.81 7.91 -14.63
CA ALA A 36 21.73 6.45 -14.56
C ALA A 36 22.83 5.85 -13.65
N SER A 37 22.52 4.72 -13.01
CA SER A 37 23.49 3.91 -12.27
C SER A 37 24.64 3.45 -13.20
N SER A 38 25.86 3.34 -12.65
CA SER A 38 27.05 2.96 -13.42
C SER A 38 27.49 1.54 -13.07
N GLY A 39 27.14 0.57 -13.93
CA GLY A 39 27.43 -0.83 -13.67
C GLY A 39 26.78 -1.31 -12.36
N SER A 40 27.60 -1.80 -11.42
CA SER A 40 27.15 -2.26 -10.09
C SER A 40 27.05 -1.14 -9.05
N THR A 41 27.38 0.11 -9.40
CA THR A 41 27.31 1.25 -8.48
C THR A 41 25.98 1.97 -8.70
N PRO A 42 25.03 1.88 -7.76
CA PRO A 42 23.76 2.58 -7.89
C PRO A 42 23.97 4.09 -7.76
N ASN A 43 23.08 4.86 -8.38
CA ASN A 43 23.00 6.30 -8.12
C ASN A 43 22.81 6.53 -6.62
N THR A 44 23.65 7.38 -6.02
CA THR A 44 23.65 7.62 -4.58
C THR A 44 22.37 8.29 -4.10
N GLN A 45 21.75 9.17 -4.91
CA GLN A 45 20.48 9.80 -4.56
C GLN A 45 19.34 8.78 -4.50
N TRP A 46 19.27 7.84 -5.45
CA TRP A 46 18.27 6.77 -5.41
C TRP A 46 18.52 5.78 -4.26
N SER A 47 19.79 5.49 -3.97
CA SER A 47 20.16 4.62 -2.84
C SER A 47 19.76 5.25 -1.50
N THR A 48 20.05 6.54 -1.32
CA THR A 48 19.63 7.30 -0.14
C THR A 48 18.11 7.36 -0.03
N LEU A 49 17.41 7.68 -1.11
CA LEU A 49 15.94 7.73 -1.10
C LEU A 49 15.32 6.39 -0.71
N LEU A 50 15.86 5.27 -1.22
CA LEU A 50 15.37 3.94 -0.87
C LEU A 50 15.58 3.64 0.62
N GLY A 51 16.77 3.95 1.15
CA GLY A 51 17.06 3.80 2.57
C GLY A 51 16.22 4.68 3.49
N GLU A 52 15.97 5.94 3.09
CA GLU A 52 15.10 6.87 3.80
C GLU A 52 13.63 6.41 3.76
N SER A 53 13.18 5.85 2.64
CA SER A 53 11.83 5.28 2.51
C SER A 53 11.61 4.11 3.47
N LEU A 54 12.61 3.24 3.66
CA LEU A 54 12.52 2.15 4.64
C LEU A 54 12.62 2.67 6.08
N TYR A 55 13.45 3.69 6.33
CA TYR A 55 13.54 4.36 7.63
C TYR A 55 12.22 5.05 8.01
N PHE A 56 11.48 5.59 7.04
CA PHE A 56 10.11 6.11 7.26
C PHE A 56 9.20 5.02 7.84
N TYR A 57 9.20 3.81 7.29
CA TYR A 57 8.40 2.71 7.87
C TYR A 57 8.87 2.38 9.29
N GLU A 58 10.17 2.32 9.59
CA GLU A 58 10.64 2.14 10.97
C GLU A 58 10.07 3.22 11.92
N ALA A 59 9.95 4.46 11.44
CA ALA A 59 9.37 5.56 12.19
C ALA A 59 7.84 5.45 12.40
N GLN A 60 7.15 4.54 11.69
CA GLN A 60 5.72 4.27 11.83
C GLN A 60 5.42 3.04 12.71
N ARG A 61 6.42 2.30 13.18
CA ARG A 61 6.22 1.04 13.94
C ARG A 61 5.37 1.21 15.20
N SER A 62 4.31 0.46 15.38
CA SER A 62 3.54 0.35 16.63
C SER A 62 3.92 -0.93 17.38
N GLY A 63 3.67 -1.02 18.69
CA GLY A 63 3.98 -2.18 19.51
C GLY A 63 5.35 -2.08 20.20
N LYS A 64 5.89 -3.24 20.60
CA LYS A 64 7.19 -3.35 21.24
C LYS A 64 8.31 -3.31 20.20
N LEU A 65 9.09 -2.25 20.17
CA LEU A 65 10.16 -2.03 19.19
C LEU A 65 11.28 -3.07 19.35
N PRO A 66 11.91 -3.50 18.24
CA PRO A 66 12.99 -4.46 18.30
C PRO A 66 14.26 -3.78 18.82
N SER A 67 15.18 -4.55 19.40
CA SER A 67 16.49 -4.03 19.82
C SER A 67 17.33 -3.46 18.68
N THR A 68 16.96 -3.76 17.43
CA THR A 68 17.58 -3.27 16.19
C THR A 68 16.97 -1.96 15.68
N ASN A 69 15.96 -1.40 16.37
CA ASN A 69 15.29 -0.16 15.95
C ASN A 69 16.31 1.00 15.81
N ARG A 70 16.32 1.66 14.65
CA ARG A 70 17.24 2.77 14.37
C ARG A 70 16.66 4.14 14.74
N VAL A 71 15.33 4.22 14.91
CA VAL A 71 14.61 5.47 15.17
C VAL A 71 14.59 5.77 16.66
N SER A 72 15.68 6.37 17.15
CA SER A 72 15.94 6.58 18.59
C SER A 72 14.91 7.41 19.36
N TRP A 73 14.05 8.16 18.68
CA TRP A 73 13.00 8.98 19.29
C TRP A 73 11.63 8.28 19.34
N ARG A 74 11.49 7.10 18.72
CA ARG A 74 10.32 6.23 18.85
C ARG A 74 10.46 5.31 20.07
N ASN A 75 9.34 4.97 20.68
CA ASN A 75 9.24 4.18 21.90
C ASN A 75 8.33 2.96 21.70
N ASP A 76 8.41 2.01 22.65
CA ASP A 76 7.37 0.98 22.78
C ASP A 76 6.02 1.67 23.03
N SER A 77 5.04 1.39 22.19
CA SER A 77 3.73 2.07 22.22
C SER A 77 2.60 1.11 21.83
N ALA A 78 1.37 1.36 22.30
CA ALA A 78 0.19 0.55 21.95
C ALA A 78 0.40 -0.99 22.14
N VAL A 79 1.19 -1.37 23.15
CA VAL A 79 1.58 -2.76 23.42
C VAL A 79 0.43 -3.66 23.91
N ASN A 80 -0.71 -3.07 24.23
CA ASN A 80 -1.93 -3.75 24.71
C ASN A 80 -3.06 -3.77 23.66
N ASP A 81 -2.80 -3.31 22.43
CA ASP A 81 -3.75 -3.39 21.32
C ASP A 81 -4.29 -4.84 21.19
N GLY A 82 -5.61 -5.00 21.10
CA GLY A 82 -6.28 -6.31 21.04
C GLY A 82 -6.76 -6.89 22.38
N SER A 83 -6.40 -6.26 23.51
CA SER A 83 -6.85 -6.70 24.84
C SER A 83 -8.38 -6.68 25.01
N ASP A 84 -9.08 -5.79 24.29
CA ASP A 84 -10.54 -5.68 24.26
C ASP A 84 -11.22 -6.92 23.64
N VAL A 85 -10.49 -7.66 22.81
CA VAL A 85 -10.96 -8.89 22.13
C VAL A 85 -10.18 -10.14 22.56
N ASN A 86 -9.38 -10.05 23.63
CA ASN A 86 -8.54 -11.13 24.15
C ASN A 86 -7.52 -11.70 23.13
N LEU A 87 -6.97 -10.84 22.27
CA LEU A 87 -5.91 -11.18 21.32
C LEU A 87 -4.69 -10.27 21.52
N ASP A 88 -3.53 -10.73 21.05
CA ASP A 88 -2.39 -9.83 20.84
C ASP A 88 -2.49 -9.23 19.44
N LEU A 89 -2.96 -7.98 19.35
CA LEU A 89 -2.95 -7.20 18.12
C LEU A 89 -1.89 -6.08 18.16
N SER A 90 -0.91 -6.16 19.07
CA SER A 90 0.24 -5.25 19.13
C SER A 90 1.21 -5.49 17.95
N GLY A 91 1.96 -4.46 17.57
CA GLY A 91 2.80 -4.47 16.36
C GLY A 91 2.20 -3.63 15.24
N GLY A 92 2.69 -3.84 14.02
CA GLY A 92 2.17 -3.21 12.80
C GLY A 92 2.65 -1.77 12.64
N TYR A 93 2.06 -1.04 11.70
CA TYR A 93 2.39 0.36 11.43
C TYR A 93 1.21 1.26 11.74
N TYR A 94 1.49 2.41 12.34
CA TYR A 94 0.58 3.53 12.35
C TYR A 94 0.38 4.04 10.92
N ASP A 95 -0.86 4.40 10.59
CA ASP A 95 -1.26 4.66 9.21
C ASP A 95 -0.57 5.90 8.61
N ALA A 96 -0.69 7.05 9.29
CA ALA A 96 -0.19 8.32 8.76
C ALA A 96 0.50 9.17 9.85
N GLY A 97 -0.05 10.33 10.17
CA GLY A 97 0.41 11.16 11.29
C GLY A 97 -0.32 10.89 12.61
N ASP A 98 -1.27 9.96 12.57
CA ASP A 98 -2.09 9.48 13.68
C ASP A 98 -1.56 8.14 14.22
N TYR A 99 -2.28 7.54 15.17
CA TYR A 99 -1.93 6.28 15.81
C TYR A 99 -2.96 5.17 15.57
N ILE A 100 -3.88 5.34 14.61
CA ILE A 100 -4.71 4.22 14.13
C ILE A 100 -3.86 3.23 13.33
N LYS A 101 -4.34 1.98 13.26
CA LYS A 101 -3.75 0.93 12.42
C LYS A 101 -4.81 0.41 11.48
N CYS A 102 -4.60 0.61 10.18
CA CYS A 102 -5.57 0.28 9.14
C CYS A 102 -5.05 -0.86 8.25
N THR A 103 -5.71 -2.01 8.31
CA THR A 103 -5.29 -3.23 7.59
C THR A 103 -5.38 -3.05 6.08
N TYR A 104 -6.42 -2.37 5.58
CA TYR A 104 -6.68 -2.23 4.15
C TYR A 104 -5.58 -1.43 3.41
N PRO A 105 -5.29 -0.15 3.76
CA PRO A 105 -4.21 0.59 3.11
C PRO A 105 -2.81 0.00 3.39
N LEU A 106 -2.56 -0.55 4.57
CA LEU A 106 -1.29 -1.22 4.86
C LEU A 106 -1.08 -2.43 3.95
N SER A 107 -2.10 -3.26 3.76
CA SER A 107 -2.02 -4.44 2.88
C SER A 107 -1.70 -4.04 1.43
N PHE A 108 -2.29 -2.94 0.93
CA PHE A 108 -1.92 -2.39 -0.37
C PHE A 108 -0.45 -1.95 -0.45
N ALA A 109 0.03 -1.22 0.57
CA ALA A 109 1.42 -0.77 0.62
C ALA A 109 2.41 -1.95 0.63
N VAL A 110 2.14 -2.96 1.46
CA VAL A 110 2.94 -4.18 1.59
C VAL A 110 2.95 -4.98 0.28
N MET A 111 1.78 -5.17 -0.34
CA MET A 111 1.67 -5.80 -1.65
C MET A 111 2.50 -5.05 -2.69
N SER A 112 2.39 -3.72 -2.74
CA SER A 112 3.11 -2.88 -3.71
C SER A 112 4.63 -2.92 -3.52
N ILE A 113 5.09 -2.94 -2.26
CA ILE A 113 6.52 -3.09 -1.93
C ILE A 113 7.02 -4.48 -2.34
N CYS A 114 6.25 -5.54 -2.05
CA CYS A 114 6.59 -6.90 -2.47
C CYS A 114 6.62 -7.03 -4.01
N TRP A 115 5.69 -6.39 -4.72
CA TRP A 115 5.70 -6.31 -6.17
C TRP A 115 6.97 -5.61 -6.70
N GLY A 116 7.29 -4.43 -6.16
CA GLY A 116 8.52 -3.71 -6.52
C GLY A 116 9.79 -4.51 -6.24
N ALA A 117 9.85 -5.25 -5.12
CA ALA A 117 10.98 -6.10 -4.76
C ALA A 117 11.09 -7.38 -5.61
N LEU A 118 9.97 -7.87 -6.17
CA LEU A 118 9.96 -8.96 -7.16
C LEU A 118 10.54 -8.47 -8.50
N ASP A 119 10.11 -7.30 -8.96
CA ASP A 119 10.46 -6.79 -10.29
C ASP A 119 11.79 -6.03 -10.37
N TYR A 120 12.23 -5.43 -9.26
CA TYR A 120 13.39 -4.52 -9.20
C TYR A 120 14.32 -4.83 -8.03
N GLY A 121 14.48 -6.10 -7.70
CA GLY A 121 15.27 -6.57 -6.57
C GLY A 121 16.74 -6.19 -6.60
N THR A 122 17.37 -6.12 -7.77
CA THR A 122 18.77 -5.66 -7.90
C THR A 122 18.94 -4.24 -7.35
N GLY A 123 17.89 -3.41 -7.40
CA GLY A 123 17.90 -2.07 -6.79
C GLY A 123 18.11 -2.12 -5.28
N TYR A 124 17.39 -3.00 -4.57
CA TYR A 124 17.58 -3.20 -3.13
C TYR A 124 18.95 -3.78 -2.80
N ASP A 125 19.39 -4.78 -3.57
CA ASP A 125 20.67 -5.46 -3.33
C ASP A 125 21.86 -4.51 -3.55
N SER A 126 21.85 -3.76 -4.66
CA SER A 126 22.93 -2.82 -4.98
C SER A 126 22.98 -1.62 -4.04
N ALA A 127 21.82 -1.17 -3.53
CA ALA A 127 21.74 -0.10 -2.53
C ALA A 127 22.02 -0.60 -1.09
N ASN A 128 22.29 -1.89 -0.89
CA ASN A 128 22.47 -2.52 0.41
C ASN A 128 21.28 -2.29 1.37
N GLN A 129 20.06 -2.37 0.82
CA GLN A 129 18.81 -2.15 1.55
C GLN A 129 17.98 -3.43 1.76
N THR A 130 18.39 -4.56 1.21
CA THR A 130 17.64 -5.83 1.26
C THR A 130 17.32 -6.30 2.69
N ALA A 131 18.24 -6.10 3.64
CA ALA A 131 17.99 -6.45 5.04
C ALA A 131 16.92 -5.55 5.69
N TYR A 132 16.90 -4.26 5.35
CA TYR A 132 15.88 -3.32 5.84
C TYR A 132 14.53 -3.55 5.16
N LEU A 133 14.53 -4.01 3.90
CA LEU A 133 13.32 -4.49 3.24
C LEU A 133 12.73 -5.71 3.96
N ASP A 134 13.53 -6.75 4.25
CA ASP A 134 13.08 -7.93 5.01
C ASP A 134 12.53 -7.53 6.39
N ASP A 135 13.25 -6.66 7.13
CA ASP A 135 12.82 -6.15 8.44
C ASP A 135 11.50 -5.36 8.36
N MET A 136 11.34 -4.52 7.33
CA MET A 136 10.10 -3.76 7.08
C MET A 136 8.93 -4.71 6.79
N LEU A 137 9.14 -5.68 5.89
CA LEU A 137 8.13 -6.64 5.46
C LEU A 137 7.69 -7.55 6.61
N ARG A 138 8.65 -8.10 7.38
CA ARG A 138 8.34 -8.94 8.55
C ARG A 138 7.53 -8.21 9.58
N TRP A 139 7.87 -6.95 9.87
CA TRP A 139 7.11 -6.14 10.83
C TRP A 139 5.64 -5.98 10.43
N SER A 140 5.37 -5.72 9.14
CA SER A 140 3.98 -5.67 8.63
C SER A 140 3.30 -7.02 8.59
N LEU A 141 3.96 -8.04 8.03
CA LEU A 141 3.35 -9.34 7.76
C LEU A 141 3.07 -10.11 9.05
N ASP A 142 3.96 -10.02 10.05
CA ASP A 142 3.72 -10.62 11.37
C ASP A 142 2.53 -9.96 12.07
N TRP A 143 2.30 -8.65 11.87
CA TRP A 143 1.10 -8.00 12.35
C TRP A 143 -0.15 -8.41 11.56
N LEU A 144 -0.07 -8.49 10.22
CA LEU A 144 -1.15 -9.00 9.38
C LEU A 144 -1.57 -10.43 9.77
N ILE A 145 -0.61 -11.28 10.17
CA ILE A 145 -0.88 -12.62 10.69
C ILE A 145 -1.68 -12.54 12.00
N LYS A 146 -1.30 -11.66 12.93
CA LYS A 146 -2.03 -11.46 14.20
C LYS A 146 -3.46 -10.98 13.99
N VAL A 147 -3.69 -10.05 13.06
CA VAL A 147 -5.04 -9.55 12.75
C VAL A 147 -5.88 -10.51 11.92
N HIS A 148 -5.32 -11.63 11.45
CA HIS A 148 -6.04 -12.74 10.80
C HIS A 148 -5.93 -14.03 11.66
N PRO A 149 -6.59 -14.08 12.84
CA PRO A 149 -6.44 -15.18 13.79
C PRO A 149 -7.17 -16.47 13.37
N GLU A 150 -8.19 -16.36 12.51
CA GLU A 150 -9.03 -17.48 12.06
C GLU A 150 -9.38 -17.30 10.58
N ASN A 151 -9.60 -18.40 9.86
CA ASN A 151 -9.78 -18.40 8.39
C ASN A 151 -10.78 -17.36 7.86
N ASN A 152 -11.84 -17.05 8.62
CA ASN A 152 -12.90 -16.14 8.21
C ASN A 152 -13.01 -14.92 9.15
N THR A 153 -11.94 -14.52 9.83
CA THR A 153 -11.92 -13.36 10.74
C THR A 153 -10.71 -12.48 10.43
N LEU A 154 -10.94 -11.21 10.14
CA LEU A 154 -9.88 -10.23 9.92
C LEU A 154 -10.18 -8.95 10.71
N TYR A 155 -9.22 -8.49 11.52
CA TYR A 155 -9.30 -7.17 12.15
C TYR A 155 -8.84 -6.12 11.13
N VAL A 156 -9.77 -5.26 10.74
CA VAL A 156 -9.56 -4.26 9.68
C VAL A 156 -9.04 -2.93 10.23
N GLN A 157 -9.24 -2.69 11.53
CA GLN A 157 -8.74 -1.49 12.21
C GLN A 157 -8.49 -1.75 13.70
N VAL A 158 -7.46 -1.09 14.23
CA VAL A 158 -7.26 -0.91 15.68
C VAL A 158 -7.17 0.58 15.99
N ALA A 159 -7.86 0.98 17.05
CA ALA A 159 -8.20 2.34 17.46
C ALA A 159 -9.29 3.02 16.60
N ASP A 160 -10.12 3.81 17.27
CA ASP A 160 -11.16 4.63 16.63
C ASP A 160 -10.54 5.92 16.10
N SER A 161 -10.83 6.25 14.84
CA SER A 161 -10.21 7.38 14.15
C SER A 161 -10.54 8.74 14.76
N ASP A 162 -11.75 8.94 15.30
CA ASP A 162 -12.12 10.23 15.90
C ASP A 162 -11.46 10.40 17.27
N LEU A 163 -11.40 9.33 18.08
CA LEU A 163 -10.73 9.35 19.38
C LEU A 163 -9.23 9.56 19.23
N ASP A 164 -8.60 8.87 18.27
CA ASP A 164 -7.17 8.95 18.03
C ASP A 164 -6.77 10.34 17.50
N ASN A 165 -7.51 10.87 16.51
CA ASN A 165 -7.26 12.19 15.95
C ASN A 165 -7.59 13.37 16.88
N ALA A 166 -8.24 13.13 18.01
CA ALA A 166 -8.39 14.12 19.08
C ALA A 166 -7.12 14.29 19.93
N TYR A 167 -6.13 13.40 19.77
CA TYR A 167 -4.85 13.45 20.48
C TYR A 167 -3.74 14.03 19.60
N TRP A 168 -2.96 14.96 20.15
CA TRP A 168 -1.73 15.46 19.52
C TRP A 168 -0.57 15.32 20.49
N GLY A 169 0.29 14.32 20.26
CA GLY A 169 1.43 14.04 21.12
C GLY A 169 2.30 12.90 20.62
N GLY A 170 3.33 12.56 21.40
CA GLY A 170 4.23 11.44 21.12
C GLY A 170 3.61 10.07 21.44
N ASP A 171 4.33 9.01 21.09
CA ASP A 171 3.86 7.62 21.17
C ASP A 171 3.84 7.01 22.59
N LEU A 172 4.39 7.71 23.58
CA LEU A 172 4.42 7.24 24.98
C LEU A 172 3.07 7.36 25.71
N ASN A 173 2.19 8.26 25.30
CA ASN A 173 0.96 8.58 26.03
C ASN A 173 -0.27 8.59 25.12
N ILE A 174 -0.30 7.67 24.15
CA ILE A 174 -1.46 7.47 23.26
C ILE A 174 -2.65 7.08 24.15
N PRO A 175 -3.78 7.83 24.10
CA PRO A 175 -4.92 7.56 24.97
C PRO A 175 -5.60 6.21 24.68
N ASP A 176 -6.04 5.55 25.75
CA ASP A 176 -7.03 4.48 25.71
C ASP A 176 -8.46 5.05 25.81
N PRO A 177 -9.48 4.34 25.31
CA PRO A 177 -9.43 3.01 24.72
C PRO A 177 -9.01 3.01 23.23
N ARG A 178 -8.35 1.92 22.81
CA ARG A 178 -7.99 1.63 21.41
C ARG A 178 -8.73 0.40 20.89
N PRO A 179 -10.02 0.51 20.55
CA PRO A 179 -10.86 -0.64 20.20
C PRO A 179 -10.41 -1.37 18.92
N SER A 180 -10.69 -2.67 18.85
CA SER A 180 -10.35 -3.56 17.74
C SER A 180 -11.59 -3.89 16.91
N PHE A 181 -11.53 -3.73 15.59
CA PHE A 181 -12.69 -3.86 14.72
C PHE A 181 -12.56 -5.03 13.73
N PRO A 182 -13.30 -6.13 13.92
CA PRO A 182 -13.27 -7.29 13.03
C PRO A 182 -14.35 -7.26 11.93
N ILE A 183 -14.00 -7.80 10.77
CA ILE A 183 -14.95 -8.42 9.82
C ILE A 183 -14.93 -9.94 10.00
N ASN A 184 -16.04 -10.60 9.67
CA ASN A 184 -16.13 -12.06 9.71
C ASN A 184 -17.08 -12.63 8.66
N ASP A 185 -17.25 -13.96 8.65
CA ASP A 185 -18.11 -14.69 7.70
C ASP A 185 -19.54 -14.11 7.53
N THR A 186 -20.16 -13.63 8.62
CA THR A 186 -21.53 -13.07 8.60
C THR A 186 -21.59 -11.55 8.46
N HIS A 187 -20.48 -10.87 8.75
CA HIS A 187 -20.29 -9.42 8.60
C HIS A 187 -18.99 -9.18 7.82
N PRO A 188 -18.97 -9.48 6.51
CA PRO A 188 -17.75 -9.57 5.74
C PRO A 188 -17.24 -8.21 5.25
N GLY A 189 -16.00 -8.23 4.75
CA GLY A 189 -15.35 -7.13 4.06
C GLY A 189 -14.47 -7.68 2.96
N THR A 190 -15.07 -7.93 1.81
CA THR A 190 -14.47 -8.62 0.66
C THR A 190 -13.23 -7.88 0.15
N ASP A 191 -13.29 -6.56 0.07
CA ASP A 191 -12.18 -5.69 -0.29
C ASP A 191 -10.99 -5.82 0.65
N ALA A 192 -11.19 -5.61 1.96
CA ALA A 192 -10.11 -5.67 2.94
C ALA A 192 -9.49 -7.08 3.03
N ALA A 193 -10.33 -8.13 2.99
CA ALA A 193 -9.87 -9.51 3.01
C ALA A 193 -9.10 -9.88 1.72
N ALA A 194 -9.60 -9.51 0.54
CA ALA A 194 -8.92 -9.76 -0.72
C ALA A 194 -7.60 -8.96 -0.83
N GLN A 195 -7.56 -7.71 -0.39
CA GLN A 195 -6.32 -6.93 -0.40
C GLN A 195 -5.27 -7.48 0.57
N ALA A 196 -5.68 -7.96 1.76
CA ALA A 196 -4.78 -8.66 2.68
C ALA A 196 -4.29 -9.98 2.08
N SER A 197 -5.16 -10.72 1.38
CA SER A 197 -4.76 -11.91 0.61
C SER A 197 -3.73 -11.57 -0.46
N ALA A 198 -3.94 -10.50 -1.23
CA ALA A 198 -3.00 -10.02 -2.25
C ALA A 198 -1.63 -9.68 -1.64
N ALA A 199 -1.60 -9.03 -0.48
CA ALA A 199 -0.35 -8.73 0.24
C ALA A 199 0.40 -10.00 0.65
N PHE A 200 -0.30 -10.96 1.26
CA PHE A 200 0.28 -12.25 1.62
C PHE A 200 0.73 -13.05 0.41
N GLY A 201 -0.03 -13.06 -0.68
CA GLY A 201 0.31 -13.73 -1.94
C GLY A 201 1.56 -13.13 -2.58
N ALA A 202 1.61 -11.82 -2.74
CA ALA A 202 2.77 -11.11 -3.29
C ALA A 202 4.03 -11.36 -2.48
N CYS A 203 3.94 -11.26 -1.15
CA CYS A 203 5.11 -11.48 -0.30
C CYS A 203 5.48 -12.97 -0.19
N SER A 204 4.52 -13.90 -0.18
CA SER A 204 4.80 -15.34 -0.33
C SER A 204 5.61 -15.59 -1.61
N ALA A 205 5.19 -15.01 -2.73
CA ALA A 205 5.89 -15.13 -4.00
C ALA A 205 7.33 -14.57 -3.94
N LEU A 206 7.54 -13.46 -3.21
CA LEU A 206 8.87 -12.88 -3.00
C LEU A 206 9.79 -13.78 -2.16
N TYR A 207 9.31 -14.27 -1.00
CA TYR A 207 10.09 -15.12 -0.10
C TYR A 207 10.30 -16.54 -0.62
N ALA A 208 9.45 -17.03 -1.51
CA ALA A 208 9.52 -18.40 -2.02
C ALA A 208 10.50 -18.55 -3.19
N SER A 209 11.12 -19.72 -3.30
CA SER A 209 11.89 -20.09 -4.49
C SER A 209 11.03 -20.45 -5.71
N ARG A 210 9.72 -20.65 -5.52
CA ARG A 210 8.81 -21.26 -6.52
C ARG A 210 8.06 -20.29 -7.41
N ALA A 211 8.03 -19.00 -7.06
CA ALA A 211 7.27 -18.04 -7.84
C ALA A 211 7.87 -17.89 -9.26
N PRO A 212 7.05 -17.55 -10.27
CA PRO A 212 7.51 -17.37 -11.64
C PRO A 212 8.71 -16.41 -11.73
N PRO A 213 9.58 -16.57 -12.75
CA PRO A 213 10.70 -15.67 -12.94
C PRO A 213 10.18 -14.24 -13.10
N ALA A 214 10.86 -13.29 -12.47
CA ALA A 214 10.55 -11.88 -12.63
C ALA A 214 10.81 -11.48 -14.09
N PRO A 215 9.84 -10.85 -14.78
CA PRO A 215 9.93 -10.59 -16.21
C PRO A 215 10.90 -9.45 -16.55
N PHE A 216 11.27 -8.62 -15.57
CA PHE A 216 12.07 -7.41 -15.77
C PHE A 216 13.51 -7.53 -15.23
N ASP A 217 13.67 -7.72 -13.92
CA ASP A 217 14.97 -7.87 -13.26
C ASP A 217 14.97 -9.13 -12.39
N LYS A 218 15.96 -9.27 -11.50
CA LYS A 218 15.97 -10.27 -10.45
C LYS A 218 15.18 -9.77 -9.25
N ARG A 219 14.46 -10.69 -8.60
CA ARG A 219 13.89 -10.49 -7.26
C ARG A 219 14.98 -10.16 -6.24
N ALA A 220 14.61 -9.43 -5.19
CA ALA A 220 15.55 -9.07 -4.13
C ALA A 220 16.15 -10.34 -3.51
N SER A 221 17.41 -10.27 -3.08
CA SER A 221 18.13 -11.43 -2.55
C SER A 221 17.70 -11.80 -1.12
N LEU A 222 16.42 -12.17 -0.96
CA LEU A 222 15.80 -12.66 0.27
C LEU A 222 14.97 -13.91 -0.01
N GLN A 223 15.06 -14.91 0.86
CA GLN A 223 14.36 -16.19 0.69
C GLN A 223 14.07 -16.83 2.06
N ASN A 224 12.85 -17.33 2.24
CA ASN A 224 12.45 -18.13 3.39
C ASN A 224 11.20 -18.94 3.04
N ASP A 225 11.38 -20.15 2.51
CA ASP A 225 10.27 -20.98 2.02
C ASP A 225 9.28 -21.40 3.12
N THR A 226 9.74 -21.54 4.36
CA THR A 226 8.85 -21.82 5.51
C THR A 226 7.94 -20.64 5.80
N TYR A 227 8.50 -19.43 5.87
CA TYR A 227 7.69 -18.22 6.06
C TYR A 227 6.77 -17.99 4.87
N ALA A 228 7.27 -18.17 3.64
CA ALA A 228 6.45 -18.08 2.45
C ALA A 228 5.24 -19.04 2.47
N ALA A 229 5.42 -20.27 2.97
CA ALA A 229 4.30 -21.21 3.15
C ALA A 229 3.27 -20.72 4.19
N THR A 230 3.73 -20.11 5.30
CA THR A 230 2.83 -19.47 6.26
C THR A 230 2.04 -18.34 5.61
N LEU A 231 2.72 -17.43 4.89
CA LEU A 231 2.06 -16.33 4.17
C LEU A 231 1.05 -16.85 3.15
N LEU A 232 1.41 -17.88 2.36
CA LEU A 232 0.48 -18.49 1.40
C LEU A 232 -0.77 -19.04 2.09
N GLY A 233 -0.65 -19.70 3.24
CA GLY A 233 -1.79 -20.21 3.98
C GLY A 233 -2.77 -19.10 4.39
N HIS A 234 -2.26 -17.96 4.88
CA HIS A 234 -3.11 -16.80 5.17
C HIS A 234 -3.71 -16.20 3.90
N ALA A 235 -2.95 -16.14 2.79
CA ALA A 235 -3.45 -15.65 1.50
C ALA A 235 -4.64 -16.47 1.01
N GLN A 236 -4.52 -17.79 1.03
CA GLN A 236 -5.55 -18.73 0.58
C GLN A 236 -6.82 -18.64 1.44
N SER A 237 -6.67 -18.64 2.77
CA SER A 237 -7.81 -18.51 3.69
C SER A 237 -8.55 -17.19 3.50
N LEU A 238 -7.82 -16.06 3.39
CA LEU A 238 -8.45 -14.75 3.19
C LEU A 238 -9.12 -14.60 1.82
N TYR A 239 -8.54 -15.17 0.77
CA TYR A 239 -9.19 -15.18 -0.55
C TYR A 239 -10.47 -16.02 -0.52
N ALA A 240 -10.43 -17.20 0.09
CA ALA A 240 -11.60 -18.05 0.25
C ALA A 240 -12.69 -17.35 1.08
N PHE A 241 -12.32 -16.67 2.17
CA PHE A 241 -13.24 -15.84 2.97
C PHE A 241 -13.83 -14.69 2.14
N ALA A 242 -13.00 -13.91 1.44
CA ALA A 242 -13.45 -12.79 0.62
C ALA A 242 -14.46 -13.23 -0.46
N ALA A 243 -14.19 -14.36 -1.12
CA ALA A 243 -15.01 -14.89 -2.20
C ALA A 243 -16.31 -15.56 -1.70
N ASN A 244 -16.29 -16.23 -0.54
CA ASN A 244 -17.34 -17.18 -0.14
C ASN A 244 -18.02 -16.87 1.21
N ALA A 245 -17.81 -15.70 1.80
CA ALA A 245 -18.44 -15.32 3.06
C ALA A 245 -19.96 -15.53 3.02
N SER A 246 -20.54 -16.15 4.06
CA SER A 246 -21.98 -16.43 4.12
C SER A 246 -22.85 -15.16 4.16
N GLY A 247 -22.29 -14.05 4.65
CA GLY A 247 -22.90 -12.71 4.59
C GLY A 247 -22.92 -12.08 3.19
N GLY A 248 -22.29 -12.72 2.19
CA GLY A 248 -22.19 -12.23 0.82
C GLY A 248 -21.02 -11.26 0.60
N GLN A 249 -20.74 -10.94 -0.66
CA GLN A 249 -19.65 -10.02 -1.00
C GLN A 249 -20.06 -8.54 -0.77
N MET A 250 -19.30 -7.81 0.03
CA MET A 250 -19.53 -6.39 0.32
C MET A 250 -18.25 -5.69 0.76
N THR A 251 -18.27 -4.36 0.72
CA THR A 251 -17.16 -3.56 1.24
C THR A 251 -17.12 -3.60 2.77
N TYR A 252 -15.91 -3.60 3.35
CA TYR A 252 -15.71 -3.78 4.78
C TYR A 252 -16.43 -2.72 5.63
N GLN A 253 -16.53 -1.48 5.15
CA GLN A 253 -17.24 -0.42 5.86
C GLN A 253 -18.77 -0.64 5.93
N THR A 254 -19.32 -1.54 5.11
CA THR A 254 -20.73 -1.94 5.25
C THR A 254 -20.94 -2.73 6.54
N SER A 255 -19.97 -3.56 6.92
CA SER A 255 -19.96 -4.35 8.15
C SER A 255 -19.42 -3.58 9.34
N VAL A 256 -18.40 -2.73 9.12
CA VAL A 256 -17.71 -1.95 10.15
C VAL A 256 -17.68 -0.47 9.75
N PRO A 257 -18.78 0.29 9.92
CA PRO A 257 -18.87 1.67 9.44
C PRO A 257 -17.78 2.61 9.97
N VAL A 258 -17.35 2.42 11.22
CA VAL A 258 -16.31 3.24 11.86
C VAL A 258 -14.99 3.18 11.08
N ALA A 259 -14.59 2.00 10.61
CA ALA A 259 -13.33 1.83 9.90
C ALA A 259 -13.38 2.44 8.47
N GLY A 260 -14.59 2.72 7.94
CA GLY A 260 -14.77 3.47 6.70
C GLY A 260 -14.58 4.98 6.83
N LEU A 261 -14.54 5.53 8.05
CA LEU A 261 -14.35 6.97 8.25
C LEU A 261 -12.95 7.43 7.81
N ALA A 262 -11.94 6.59 8.01
CA ALA A 262 -10.58 6.84 7.54
C ALA A 262 -10.39 6.42 6.06
N TYR A 263 -10.75 5.18 5.71
CA TYR A 263 -10.39 4.55 4.43
C TYR A 263 -11.57 3.87 3.70
N ALA A 264 -12.71 4.55 3.55
CA ALA A 264 -13.85 3.99 2.81
C ALA A 264 -13.44 3.43 1.43
N SER A 265 -13.72 2.14 1.22
CA SER A 265 -13.51 1.47 -0.05
C SER A 265 -14.60 1.79 -1.06
N SER A 266 -14.23 1.94 -2.33
CA SER A 266 -15.13 2.22 -3.43
C SER A 266 -15.62 0.97 -4.17
N SER A 267 -14.92 -0.16 -4.05
CA SER A 267 -15.14 -1.39 -4.79
C SER A 267 -14.42 -2.56 -4.10
N TYR A 268 -14.90 -3.78 -4.31
CA TYR A 268 -14.18 -5.00 -3.93
C TYR A 268 -13.81 -5.87 -5.14
N GLN A 269 -14.32 -5.54 -6.32
CA GLN A 269 -14.20 -6.36 -7.53
C GLN A 269 -12.75 -6.43 -8.01
N ASP A 270 -12.06 -5.30 -8.04
CA ASP A 270 -10.66 -5.20 -8.41
C ASP A 270 -9.72 -5.79 -7.35
N GLU A 271 -10.12 -5.78 -6.08
CA GLU A 271 -9.41 -6.47 -4.99
C GLU A 271 -9.41 -7.99 -5.18
N LEU A 272 -10.56 -8.59 -5.55
CA LEU A 272 -10.65 -10.03 -5.84
C LEU A 272 -9.75 -10.42 -7.02
N VAL A 273 -9.72 -9.61 -8.08
CA VAL A 273 -8.89 -9.90 -9.25
C VAL A 273 -7.40 -9.83 -8.91
N ILE A 274 -6.95 -8.79 -8.19
CA ILE A 274 -5.52 -8.69 -7.84
C ILE A 274 -5.10 -9.79 -6.85
N ALA A 275 -5.98 -10.19 -5.92
CA ALA A 275 -5.72 -11.28 -5.00
C ALA A 275 -5.56 -12.62 -5.73
N ALA A 276 -6.45 -12.92 -6.68
CA ALA A 276 -6.36 -14.12 -7.51
C ALA A 276 -5.06 -14.15 -8.33
N LEU A 277 -4.63 -13.01 -8.88
CA LEU A 277 -3.35 -12.94 -9.61
C LEU A 277 -2.14 -13.17 -8.71
N TRP A 278 -2.12 -12.61 -7.50
CA TRP A 278 -1.02 -12.86 -6.56
C TRP A 278 -0.99 -14.29 -6.05
N LEU A 279 -2.15 -14.93 -5.84
CA LEU A 279 -2.22 -16.36 -5.57
C LEU A 279 -1.75 -17.18 -6.77
N ALA A 280 -2.15 -16.82 -7.99
CA ALA A 280 -1.66 -17.47 -9.22
C ALA A 280 -0.13 -17.43 -9.29
N SER A 281 0.49 -16.29 -8.96
CA SER A 281 1.94 -16.15 -8.88
C SER A 281 2.55 -16.99 -7.74
N ALA A 282 2.00 -16.93 -6.53
CA ALA A 282 2.54 -17.62 -5.35
C ALA A 282 2.43 -19.16 -5.45
N GLU A 283 1.43 -19.65 -6.18
CA GLU A 283 1.14 -21.08 -6.39
C GLU A 283 1.61 -21.60 -7.75
N ASN A 284 2.05 -20.71 -8.66
CA ASN A 284 2.32 -21.04 -10.06
C ASN A 284 1.10 -21.72 -10.73
N SER A 285 -0.09 -21.13 -10.55
CA SER A 285 -1.40 -21.68 -10.94
C SER A 285 -2.00 -20.96 -12.15
N THR A 286 -2.17 -21.70 -13.25
CA THR A 286 -2.83 -21.20 -14.46
C THR A 286 -4.34 -21.08 -14.29
N GLU A 287 -4.91 -21.85 -13.36
CA GLU A 287 -6.33 -21.87 -13.02
C GLU A 287 -6.72 -20.57 -12.33
N LEU A 288 -5.97 -20.13 -11.32
CA LEU A 288 -6.18 -18.86 -10.62
C LEU A 288 -5.97 -17.66 -11.54
N TYR A 289 -5.00 -17.74 -12.46
CA TYR A 289 -4.83 -16.72 -13.50
C TYR A 289 -6.08 -16.63 -14.41
N SER A 290 -6.62 -17.77 -14.83
CA SER A 290 -7.82 -17.84 -15.68
C SER A 290 -9.07 -17.37 -14.94
N GLU A 291 -9.18 -17.66 -13.65
CA GLU A 291 -10.22 -17.16 -12.76
C GLU A 291 -10.16 -15.63 -12.65
N ALA A 292 -8.97 -15.07 -12.42
CA ALA A 292 -8.77 -13.63 -12.40
C ALA A 292 -9.19 -12.98 -13.72
N GLU A 293 -8.83 -13.56 -14.87
CA GLU A 293 -9.24 -13.06 -16.18
C GLU A 293 -10.76 -13.12 -16.38
N ALA A 294 -11.41 -14.18 -15.89
CA ALA A 294 -12.87 -14.30 -15.94
C ALA A 294 -13.54 -13.23 -15.08
N MET A 295 -13.07 -13.01 -13.85
CA MET A 295 -13.54 -11.95 -12.97
C MET A 295 -13.34 -10.56 -13.56
N TYR A 296 -12.17 -10.29 -14.15
CA TYR A 296 -11.87 -9.02 -14.82
C TYR A 296 -12.92 -8.68 -15.90
N LYS A 297 -13.30 -9.68 -16.71
CA LYS A 297 -14.35 -9.54 -17.73
C LYS A 297 -15.73 -9.40 -17.11
N GLN A 298 -16.06 -10.23 -16.12
CA GLN A 298 -17.36 -10.24 -15.43
C GLN A 298 -17.66 -8.90 -14.74
N TYR A 299 -16.64 -8.29 -14.14
CA TYR A 299 -16.76 -7.01 -13.42
C TYR A 299 -16.54 -5.79 -14.31
N GLU A 300 -16.36 -5.97 -15.62
CA GLU A 300 -16.21 -4.88 -16.60
C GLU A 300 -15.08 -3.89 -16.23
N LEU A 301 -13.95 -4.40 -15.74
CA LEU A 301 -12.83 -3.57 -15.25
C LEU A 301 -11.98 -2.94 -16.38
N GLY A 302 -12.25 -3.33 -17.63
CA GLY A 302 -11.54 -2.86 -18.83
C GLY A 302 -11.66 -1.36 -19.08
N GLY A 303 -10.59 -0.75 -19.58
CA GLY A 303 -10.59 0.66 -20.02
C GLY A 303 -10.70 1.70 -18.89
N PHE A 304 -10.57 1.30 -17.62
CA PHE A 304 -10.53 2.22 -16.49
C PHE A 304 -9.31 3.15 -16.57
N ASN A 305 -9.53 4.45 -16.41
CA ASN A 305 -8.51 5.49 -16.55
C ASN A 305 -8.20 6.23 -15.22
N GLY A 306 -8.53 5.62 -14.09
CA GLY A 306 -8.21 6.14 -12.76
C GLY A 306 -6.76 5.91 -12.35
N VAL A 307 -6.47 6.05 -11.06
CA VAL A 307 -5.10 5.97 -10.50
C VAL A 307 -4.96 4.68 -9.70
N PHE A 308 -3.84 3.96 -9.88
CA PHE A 308 -3.48 2.85 -9.01
C PHE A 308 -3.17 3.36 -7.59
N ASN A 309 -3.96 2.96 -6.60
CA ASN A 309 -3.83 3.41 -5.22
C ASN A 309 -4.50 2.41 -4.26
N TRP A 310 -4.48 2.68 -2.95
CA TRP A 310 -5.05 1.79 -1.93
C TRP A 310 -6.54 1.44 -2.11
N ASP A 311 -7.31 2.26 -2.82
CA ASP A 311 -8.75 2.08 -3.11
C ASP A 311 -9.02 1.52 -4.52
N SER A 312 -8.02 1.51 -5.42
CA SER A 312 -8.23 1.01 -6.79
C SER A 312 -7.01 0.32 -7.38
N LYS A 313 -7.17 -0.96 -7.71
CA LYS A 313 -6.17 -1.85 -8.28
C LYS A 313 -6.24 -1.96 -9.78
N THR A 314 -7.38 -1.59 -10.36
CA THR A 314 -7.68 -1.76 -11.79
C THR A 314 -6.55 -1.35 -12.74
N PRO A 315 -5.88 -0.19 -12.57
CA PRO A 315 -4.81 0.20 -13.49
C PRO A 315 -3.57 -0.71 -13.42
N GLY A 316 -3.35 -1.37 -12.29
CA GLY A 316 -2.26 -2.34 -12.12
C GLY A 316 -2.60 -3.74 -12.66
N LEU A 317 -3.88 -4.08 -12.84
CA LEU A 317 -4.28 -5.44 -13.23
C LEU A 317 -3.72 -5.84 -14.59
N ALA A 318 -3.82 -4.98 -15.61
CA ALA A 318 -3.30 -5.29 -16.95
C ALA A 318 -1.78 -5.48 -16.94
N VAL A 319 -1.05 -4.70 -16.13
CA VAL A 319 0.40 -4.86 -15.94
C VAL A 319 0.70 -6.24 -15.33
N LEU A 320 0.04 -6.59 -14.23
CA LEU A 320 0.27 -7.86 -13.54
C LEU A 320 -0.14 -9.07 -14.40
N PHE A 321 -1.26 -8.99 -15.11
CA PHE A 321 -1.63 -10.03 -16.09
C PHE A 321 -0.56 -10.21 -17.16
N SER A 322 -0.05 -9.12 -17.75
CA SER A 322 0.99 -9.17 -18.77
C SER A 322 2.28 -9.80 -18.23
N GLN A 323 2.69 -9.43 -17.02
CA GLN A 323 3.85 -9.98 -16.33
C GLN A 323 3.73 -11.48 -16.09
N LEU A 324 2.61 -11.94 -15.53
CA LEU A 324 2.39 -13.35 -15.26
C LEU A 324 2.22 -14.17 -16.54
N ALA A 325 1.62 -13.59 -17.59
CA ALA A 325 1.58 -14.20 -18.92
C ALA A 325 2.98 -14.39 -19.50
N GLN A 326 3.82 -13.36 -19.43
CA GLN A 326 5.22 -13.43 -19.87
C GLN A 326 6.02 -14.49 -19.08
N ALA A 327 5.70 -14.65 -17.80
CA ALA A 327 6.32 -15.66 -16.94
C ALA A 327 5.74 -17.08 -17.14
N GLY A 328 4.79 -17.27 -18.07
CA GLY A 328 4.28 -18.57 -18.50
C GLY A 328 2.96 -19.02 -17.87
N LEU A 329 2.29 -18.17 -17.08
CA LEU A 329 0.99 -18.50 -16.45
C LEU A 329 -0.23 -18.16 -17.31
N GLY A 330 -0.06 -17.32 -18.34
CA GLY A 330 -1.14 -16.77 -19.13
C GLY A 330 -0.98 -17.02 -20.62
N ALA A 331 -2.09 -17.17 -21.34
CA ALA A 331 -2.08 -17.48 -22.77
C ALA A 331 -1.95 -16.27 -23.71
N ASP A 332 -2.37 -15.07 -23.27
CA ASP A 332 -2.47 -13.87 -24.13
C ASP A 332 -1.73 -12.66 -23.52
N GLN A 333 -0.40 -12.71 -23.52
CA GLN A 333 0.44 -11.59 -23.09
C GLN A 333 0.16 -10.32 -23.91
N SER A 334 -0.05 -10.45 -25.22
CA SER A 334 -0.23 -9.33 -26.15
C SER A 334 -1.45 -8.47 -25.82
N LYS A 335 -2.57 -9.09 -25.47
CA LYS A 335 -3.78 -8.39 -25.04
C LYS A 335 -3.52 -7.51 -23.83
N TRP A 336 -2.93 -8.09 -22.78
CA TRP A 336 -2.67 -7.39 -21.52
C TRP A 336 -1.60 -6.32 -21.65
N GLN A 337 -0.58 -6.57 -22.46
CA GLN A 337 0.40 -5.56 -22.82
C GLN A 337 -0.28 -4.37 -23.52
N THR A 338 -1.12 -4.62 -24.51
CA THR A 338 -1.85 -3.57 -25.24
C THR A 338 -2.73 -2.75 -24.28
N GLU A 339 -3.43 -3.40 -23.34
CA GLU A 339 -4.27 -2.71 -22.36
C GLU A 339 -3.45 -1.86 -21.38
N ALA A 340 -2.30 -2.36 -20.91
CA ALA A 340 -1.38 -1.59 -20.08
C ALA A 340 -0.78 -0.39 -20.84
N GLU A 341 -0.34 -0.58 -22.08
CA GLU A 341 0.17 0.48 -22.95
C GLU A 341 -0.90 1.56 -23.19
N ASN A 342 -2.14 1.17 -23.48
CA ASN A 342 -3.25 2.11 -23.62
C ASN A 342 -3.48 2.95 -22.35
N TYR A 343 -3.35 2.36 -21.16
CA TYR A 343 -3.45 3.10 -19.91
C TYR A 343 -2.35 4.17 -19.78
N PHE A 344 -1.08 3.78 -19.99
CA PHE A 344 0.05 4.73 -19.91
C PHE A 344 0.02 5.78 -21.02
N ASP A 345 -0.37 5.41 -22.24
CA ASP A 345 -0.55 6.34 -23.35
C ASP A 345 -1.63 7.36 -23.04
N ASN A 346 -2.73 6.97 -22.38
CA ASN A 346 -3.75 7.92 -21.93
C ASN A 346 -3.23 8.91 -20.88
N ILE A 347 -2.28 8.52 -20.04
CA ILE A 347 -1.62 9.42 -19.09
C ILE A 347 -0.71 10.41 -19.84
N ILE A 348 0.20 9.90 -20.68
CA ILE A 348 1.22 10.70 -21.37
C ILE A 348 0.59 11.64 -22.39
N ASN A 349 -0.41 11.17 -23.14
CA ASN A 349 -1.09 11.95 -24.18
C ASN A 349 -2.23 12.81 -23.62
N ASN A 350 -2.38 12.91 -22.29
CA ASN A 350 -3.43 13.69 -21.64
C ASN A 350 -4.85 13.30 -22.11
N GLY A 351 -5.06 11.99 -22.35
CA GLY A 351 -6.34 11.37 -22.70
C GLY A 351 -7.16 10.94 -21.47
N GLY A 352 -6.56 10.92 -20.29
CA GLY A 352 -7.21 10.60 -19.02
C GLY A 352 -7.62 11.82 -18.16
N PRO A 353 -8.07 11.60 -16.91
CA PRO A 353 -8.42 12.66 -15.96
C PRO A 353 -7.20 13.38 -15.35
N GLY A 354 -5.98 12.96 -15.73
CA GLY A 354 -4.72 13.55 -15.32
C GLY A 354 -4.37 14.82 -16.08
N HIS A 355 -3.59 15.68 -15.43
CA HIS A 355 -2.98 16.88 -15.99
C HIS A 355 -1.49 16.90 -15.64
N LEU A 356 -0.63 16.92 -16.65
CA LEU A 356 0.81 17.04 -16.48
C LEU A 356 1.21 18.51 -16.30
N THR A 357 1.80 18.83 -15.16
CA THR A 357 2.52 20.08 -14.94
C THR A 357 3.97 19.95 -15.41
N SER A 358 4.76 21.03 -15.36
CA SER A 358 6.19 21.01 -15.73
C SER A 358 7.08 20.09 -14.87
N GLY A 359 6.55 19.43 -13.83
CA GLY A 359 7.32 18.49 -13.01
C GLY A 359 6.51 17.45 -12.23
N LEU A 360 5.18 17.40 -12.36
CA LEU A 360 4.31 16.49 -11.59
C LEU A 360 3.05 16.13 -12.39
N LEU A 361 2.59 14.88 -12.28
CA LEU A 361 1.26 14.46 -12.73
C LEU A 361 0.21 14.76 -11.64
N PHE A 362 -0.80 15.56 -11.99
CA PHE A 362 -1.94 15.86 -11.11
C PHE A 362 -3.20 15.16 -11.64
N SER A 363 -3.73 14.19 -10.90
CA SER A 363 -4.96 13.49 -11.30
C SER A 363 -6.16 13.95 -10.49
N ILE A 364 -7.23 14.38 -11.17
CA ILE A 364 -8.47 14.82 -10.52
C ILE A 364 -9.50 13.71 -10.61
N ARG A 365 -9.79 13.03 -9.49
CA ARG A 365 -10.99 12.19 -9.37
C ARG A 365 -12.20 13.12 -9.27
N ARG A 366 -12.90 13.36 -10.39
CA ARG A 366 -14.20 14.05 -10.36
C ARG A 366 -15.19 13.14 -9.62
N ARG A 367 -15.47 13.41 -8.33
CA ARG A 367 -16.68 12.88 -7.70
C ARG A 367 -17.87 13.49 -8.44
N SER A 368 -18.59 12.71 -9.22
CA SER A 368 -19.91 13.08 -9.71
C SER A 368 -20.80 13.31 -8.48
N VAL A 369 -20.97 14.57 -8.10
CA VAL A 369 -21.98 14.98 -7.14
C VAL A 369 -23.33 14.71 -7.81
N LEU A 370 -23.88 13.51 -7.61
CA LEU A 370 -25.30 13.30 -7.76
C LEU A 370 -25.95 14.09 -6.61
N THR A 371 -26.20 15.38 -6.87
CA THR A 371 -27.21 16.14 -6.13
C THR A 371 -28.53 15.39 -6.29
N ARG A 372 -28.88 14.56 -5.31
CA ARG A 372 -30.27 14.15 -5.11
C ARG A 372 -30.97 15.34 -4.46
N PHE A 373 -31.89 15.94 -5.20
CA PHE A 373 -32.98 16.75 -4.65
C PHE A 373 -33.97 15.85 -3.92
#